data_AF-A0AA48L0U5-F1
#
_entry.id   AF-A0AA48L0U5-F1
#
_cell.length_a   1.000
_cell.length_b   1.000
_cell.length_c   1.000
_cell.angle_alpha   90.00
_cell.angle_beta   90.00
_cell.angle_gamma   90.00
#
_symmetry.space_group_name_H-M   'P 1'
#
loop_
_entity.id
_entity.type
_entity.pdbx_description
1 polymer ?
#
loop_
_entity_poly.entity_id
_entity_poly.type
_entity_poly.pdbx_seq_one_letter_code
_entity_poly.pdbx_strand_id
1 'polypeptide(L)'
;MVYRAAIRYFAPHTARSSTTLRAASTAAAAAPAPPVTEPEVLPSMDEMRARARRAYKDLHRLGRDYPDPDYNFNMRLRRAFEKNAKITDPAKLKQQLDLAEHIKKEVLAMYSIRKYRHLRRAYHPNEAPREFHEDFALPEDKRV
;
A
#
# COMPACT_ATOMS: atom_id res chain seq x y z
N MET A 1 41.96 30.71 -10.11
CA MET A 1 42.75 30.87 -8.87
C MET A 1 41.92 30.28 -7.73
N VAL A 2 41.95 28.96 -7.52
CA VAL A 2 42.90 28.16 -6.72
C VAL A 2 42.88 28.55 -5.23
N TYR A 3 42.80 27.50 -4.40
CA TYR A 3 42.98 27.41 -2.93
C TYR A 3 41.67 27.52 -2.12
N ARG A 4 41.37 26.67 -1.14
CA ARG A 4 42.24 25.78 -0.36
C ARG A 4 41.40 24.73 0.38
N ALA A 5 41.92 23.52 0.45
CA ALA A 5 41.52 22.51 1.43
C ALA A 5 41.94 22.92 2.85
N ALA A 6 41.15 22.50 3.85
CA ALA A 6 41.55 22.33 5.25
C ALA A 6 40.60 21.28 5.85
N ILE A 7 40.92 19.99 5.86
CA ILE A 7 41.74 19.27 6.86
C ILE A 7 41.47 19.72 8.30
N ARG A 8 40.76 18.82 9.01
CA ARG A 8 40.78 18.49 10.45
C ARG A 8 40.58 19.61 11.47
N TYR A 9 39.48 19.49 12.20
CA TYR A 9 39.57 19.48 13.67
C TYR A 9 38.84 18.24 14.21
N PHE A 10 39.65 17.22 14.51
CA PHE A 10 39.31 16.16 15.44
C PHE A 10 39.79 16.65 16.81
N ALA A 11 38.87 16.88 17.74
CA ALA A 11 39.18 17.10 19.15
C ALA A 11 38.18 16.29 20.00
N PRO A 12 38.64 15.42 20.91
CA PRO A 12 37.79 14.56 21.72
C PRO A 12 37.19 15.36 22.88
N HIS A 13 35.89 15.23 23.11
CA HIS A 13 35.28 15.66 24.37
C HIS A 13 35.00 14.41 25.17
N THR A 14 35.96 14.12 26.04
CA THR A 14 35.88 13.12 27.08
C THR A 14 34.68 13.38 27.99
N ALA A 15 33.84 12.36 28.10
CA ALA A 15 32.92 12.01 29.18
C ALA A 15 32.48 13.11 30.18
N ARG A 16 31.15 13.33 30.24
CA ARG A 16 30.48 13.48 31.53
C ARG A 16 29.27 12.55 31.59
N SER A 17 29.47 11.49 32.37
CA SER A 17 28.44 10.58 32.84
C SER A 17 27.43 11.35 33.68
N SER A 18 26.15 11.26 33.34
CA SER A 18 25.06 11.38 34.31
C SER A 18 24.20 10.12 34.21
N THR A 19 24.69 9.11 34.90
CA THR A 19 23.92 7.96 35.36
C THR A 19 22.76 8.46 36.21
N THR A 20 21.52 8.31 35.73
CA THR A 20 20.42 7.91 36.60
C THR A 20 19.65 6.79 35.93
N LEU A 21 19.73 5.63 36.55
CA LEU A 21 19.00 4.42 36.20
C LEU A 21 17.49 4.70 36.29
N ARG A 22 16.75 4.41 35.22
CA ARG A 22 15.40 3.88 35.37
C ARG A 22 15.35 2.51 34.73
N ALA A 23 15.67 1.53 35.56
CA ALA A 23 15.22 0.16 35.39
C ALA A 23 13.68 0.16 35.43
N ALA A 24 13.06 0.10 34.27
CA ALA A 24 11.73 -0.46 34.09
C ALA A 24 11.90 -1.73 33.25
N SER A 25 12.47 -2.74 33.90
CA SER A 25 12.32 -4.13 33.53
C SER A 25 10.89 -4.54 33.90
N THR A 26 10.04 -4.71 32.89
CA THR A 26 9.04 -5.78 32.78
C THR A 26 8.45 -5.74 31.37
N ALA A 27 8.70 -6.80 30.60
CA ALA A 27 8.22 -7.08 29.24
C ALA A 27 8.62 -6.02 28.20
N ALA A 28 9.73 -6.14 27.46
CA ALA A 28 9.99 -7.28 26.56
C ALA A 28 8.69 -7.97 26.10
N ALA A 29 7.67 -7.19 25.75
CA ALA A 29 6.70 -7.63 24.77
C ALA A 29 7.53 -7.87 23.52
N ALA A 30 7.89 -9.14 23.33
CA ALA A 30 8.42 -9.63 22.07
C ALA A 30 7.63 -8.92 20.98
N ALA A 31 8.33 -8.15 20.14
CA ALA A 31 7.83 -7.91 18.80
C ALA A 31 7.31 -9.29 18.36
N PRO A 32 6.01 -9.43 17.99
CA PRO A 32 5.56 -10.71 17.51
C PRO A 32 6.57 -11.07 16.44
N ALA A 33 7.30 -12.17 16.65
CA ALA A 33 8.24 -12.68 15.68
C ALA A 33 7.54 -12.58 14.31
N PRO A 34 8.24 -12.19 13.21
CA PRO A 34 7.61 -12.19 11.89
C PRO A 34 6.84 -13.51 11.81
N PRO A 35 5.50 -13.47 11.62
CA PRO A 35 4.66 -14.64 11.78
C PRO A 35 5.36 -15.73 11.00
N VAL A 36 5.75 -16.80 11.70
CA VAL A 36 6.54 -17.92 11.17
C VAL A 36 5.99 -18.15 9.78
N THR A 37 6.79 -17.85 8.75
CA THR A 37 6.37 -18.02 7.36
C THR A 37 6.24 -19.52 7.18
N GLU A 38 5.09 -20.06 7.55
CA GLU A 38 4.69 -21.40 7.19
C GLU A 38 4.91 -21.50 5.68
N PRO A 39 5.56 -22.57 5.19
CA PRO A 39 5.79 -22.71 3.75
C PRO A 39 4.42 -22.59 3.09
N GLU A 40 4.21 -21.51 2.33
CA GLU A 40 2.94 -21.22 1.67
C GLU A 40 2.57 -22.45 0.85
N VAL A 41 1.63 -23.25 1.35
CA VAL A 41 1.12 -24.41 0.63
C VAL A 41 0.40 -23.81 -0.57
N LEU A 42 1.03 -23.92 -1.74
CA LEU A 42 0.44 -23.40 -2.96
C LEU A 42 -0.90 -24.13 -3.18
N PRO A 43 -2.02 -23.40 -3.33
CA PRO A 43 -3.31 -24.03 -3.58
C PRO A 43 -3.27 -24.81 -4.88
N SER A 44 -4.22 -25.72 -5.08
CA SER A 44 -4.25 -26.53 -6.30
C SER A 44 -4.43 -25.63 -7.54
N MET A 45 -3.80 -26.02 -8.66
CA MET A 45 -3.89 -25.27 -9.93
C MET A 45 -5.33 -25.09 -10.40
N ASP A 46 -6.20 -26.08 -10.19
CA ASP A 46 -7.60 -26.01 -10.60
C ASP A 46 -8.40 -25.01 -9.76
N GLU A 47 -8.11 -24.93 -8.46
CA GLU A 47 -8.70 -23.95 -7.54
C GLU A 47 -8.27 -22.53 -7.93
N MET A 48 -6.98 -22.33 -8.24
CA MET A 48 -6.46 -21.06 -8.73
C MET A 48 -7.11 -20.64 -10.04
N ARG A 49 -7.33 -21.58 -10.97
CA ARG A 49 -8.03 -21.31 -12.23
C ARG A 49 -9.50 -20.98 -12.01
N ALA A 50 -10.17 -21.63 -11.06
CA ALA A 50 -11.53 -21.28 -10.67
C ALA A 50 -11.61 -19.88 -10.06
N ARG A 51 -10.67 -19.54 -9.17
CA ARG A 51 -10.52 -18.18 -8.59
C ARG A 51 -10.26 -17.14 -9.67
N ALA A 52 -9.42 -17.43 -10.66
CA ALA A 52 -9.15 -16.55 -11.81
C ALA A 52 -10.43 -16.23 -12.59
N ARG A 53 -11.25 -17.24 -12.89
CA ARG A 53 -12.54 -17.07 -13.58
C ARG A 53 -13.51 -16.20 -12.78
N ARG A 54 -13.54 -16.35 -11.45
CA ARG A 54 -14.36 -15.51 -10.57
C ARG A 54 -13.85 -14.06 -10.55
N ALA A 55 -12.55 -13.86 -10.36
CA ALA A 55 -11.92 -12.54 -10.36
C ALA A 55 -12.18 -11.79 -11.67
N TYR A 56 -12.08 -12.46 -12.82
CA TYR A 56 -12.41 -11.87 -14.12
C TYR A 56 -13.85 -11.37 -14.20
N LYS A 57 -14.83 -12.18 -13.77
CA LYS A 57 -16.26 -11.79 -13.79
C LYS A 57 -16.54 -10.61 -12.86
N ASP A 58 -15.95 -10.62 -11.67
CA ASP A 58 -16.07 -9.54 -10.70
C ASP A 58 -15.51 -8.23 -11.27
N LEU A 59 -14.27 -8.27 -11.79
CA LEU A 59 -13.61 -7.11 -12.40
C LEU A 59 -14.34 -6.60 -13.64
N HIS A 60 -14.83 -7.51 -14.50
CA HIS A 60 -15.59 -7.13 -15.68
C HIS A 60 -16.92 -6.46 -15.32
N ARG A 61 -17.55 -6.85 -14.20
CA ARG A 61 -18.75 -6.18 -13.69
C ARG A 61 -18.42 -4.78 -13.20
N LEU A 62 -17.37 -4.64 -12.37
CA LEU A 62 -16.90 -3.35 -11.85
C LEU A 62 -16.42 -2.40 -12.95
N GLY A 63 -15.84 -2.95 -14.01
CA GLY A 63 -15.33 -2.20 -15.16
C GLY A 63 -16.39 -1.47 -15.97
N ARG A 64 -17.68 -1.81 -15.81
CA ARG A 64 -18.79 -1.07 -16.46
C ARG A 64 -19.03 0.30 -15.83
N ASP A 65 -18.75 0.44 -14.53
CA ASP A 65 -18.98 1.66 -13.74
C ASP A 65 -17.69 2.49 -13.55
N TYR A 66 -16.69 2.24 -14.40
CA TYR A 66 -15.41 2.96 -14.36
C TYR A 66 -15.63 4.46 -14.65
N PRO A 67 -14.96 5.39 -13.93
CA PRO A 67 -15.21 6.84 -14.05
C PRO A 67 -14.96 7.38 -15.44
N ASP A 68 -13.94 6.85 -16.09
CA ASP A 68 -13.39 7.33 -17.34
C ASP A 68 -13.87 6.42 -18.48
N PRO A 69 -14.77 6.90 -19.35
CA PRO A 69 -15.28 6.11 -20.46
C PRO A 69 -14.21 5.80 -21.51
N ASP A 70 -13.21 6.67 -21.67
CA ASP A 70 -12.18 6.53 -22.72
C ASP A 70 -11.12 5.49 -22.34
N TYR A 71 -10.97 5.20 -21.04
CA TYR A 71 -10.00 4.23 -20.53
C TYR A 71 -10.24 2.79 -21.00
N ASN A 72 -11.49 2.45 -21.41
CA ASN A 72 -11.85 1.14 -21.94
C ASN A 72 -11.38 -0.05 -21.06
N PHE A 73 -11.67 0.00 -19.76
CA PHE A 73 -11.18 -0.94 -18.74
C PHE A 73 -11.37 -2.42 -19.14
N ASN A 74 -12.57 -2.80 -19.59
CA ASN A 74 -12.90 -4.20 -19.91
C ASN A 74 -12.07 -4.76 -21.06
N MET A 75 -11.73 -3.94 -22.07
CA MET A 75 -10.86 -4.36 -23.17
C MET A 75 -9.46 -4.66 -22.65
N ARG A 76 -8.91 -3.81 -21.78
CA ARG A 76 -7.59 -3.99 -21.19
C ARG A 76 -7.54 -5.20 -20.25
N LEU A 77 -8.59 -5.38 -19.45
CA LEU A 77 -8.76 -6.55 -18.58
C LEU A 77 -8.72 -7.84 -19.41
N ARG A 78 -9.50 -7.91 -20.49
CA ARG A 78 -9.52 -9.06 -21.40
C ARG A 78 -8.12 -9.37 -21.94
N ARG A 79 -7.42 -8.36 -22.49
CA ARG A 79 -6.05 -8.51 -23.01
C ARG A 79 -5.07 -9.04 -21.94
N ALA A 80 -5.18 -8.55 -20.71
CA ALA A 80 -4.32 -9.00 -19.61
C ALA A 80 -4.56 -10.48 -19.26
N PHE A 81 -5.82 -10.92 -19.18
CA PHE A 81 -6.15 -12.32 -18.90
C PHE A 81 -5.81 -13.25 -20.07
N GLU A 82 -5.97 -12.80 -21.32
CA GLU A 82 -5.57 -13.55 -22.51
C GLU A 82 -4.05 -13.78 -22.54
N LYS A 83 -3.25 -12.76 -22.22
CA LYS A 83 -1.78 -12.88 -22.13
C LYS A 83 -1.35 -13.93 -21.08
N ASN A 84 -2.10 -14.03 -19.99
CA ASN A 84 -1.78 -14.91 -18.86
C ASN A 84 -2.50 -16.28 -18.92
N ALA A 85 -3.27 -16.57 -19.97
CA ALA A 85 -4.10 -17.77 -20.04
C ALA A 85 -3.31 -19.10 -20.07
N LYS A 86 -2.08 -19.07 -20.60
CA LYS A 86 -1.23 -20.27 -20.80
C LYS A 86 -0.16 -20.46 -19.71
N ILE A 87 -0.30 -19.82 -18.55
CA ILE A 87 0.65 -19.98 -17.43
C ILE A 87 0.48 -21.39 -16.83
N THR A 88 1.58 -22.14 -16.81
CA THR A 88 1.67 -23.49 -16.22
C THR A 88 2.31 -23.47 -14.83
N ASP A 89 3.11 -22.46 -14.54
CA ASP A 89 3.83 -22.32 -13.26
C ASP A 89 2.87 -21.84 -12.14
N PRO A 90 2.69 -22.61 -11.06
CA PRO A 90 1.77 -22.28 -9.97
C PRO A 90 2.16 -21.00 -9.23
N ALA A 91 3.45 -20.72 -9.05
CA ALA A 91 3.91 -19.53 -8.34
C ALA A 91 3.56 -18.25 -9.11
N LYS A 92 3.78 -18.26 -10.43
CA LYS A 92 3.40 -17.14 -11.32
C LYS A 92 1.89 -16.95 -11.37
N LEU A 93 1.11 -18.03 -11.42
CA LEU A 93 -0.35 -17.93 -11.44
C LEU A 93 -0.89 -17.27 -10.17
N LYS A 94 -0.35 -17.64 -9.00
CA LYS A 94 -0.68 -17.02 -7.72
C LYS A 94 -0.38 -15.52 -7.71
N GLN A 95 0.81 -15.11 -8.15
CA GLN A 95 1.17 -13.69 -8.25
C GLN A 95 0.20 -12.89 -9.15
N GLN A 96 -0.19 -13.45 -10.29
CA GLN A 96 -1.17 -12.80 -11.18
C GLN A 96 -2.57 -12.72 -10.57
N LEU A 97 -2.96 -13.71 -9.77
CA LEU A 97 -4.21 -13.69 -9.02
C LEU A 97 -4.20 -12.62 -7.93
N ASP A 98 -3.12 -12.53 -7.16
CA ASP A 98 -2.98 -11.52 -6.11
C ASP A 98 -3.00 -10.10 -6.70
N LEU A 99 -2.37 -9.91 -7.87
CA LEU A 99 -2.48 -8.67 -8.64
C LEU A 99 -3.92 -8.36 -9.04
N ALA A 100 -4.68 -9.34 -9.56
CA ALA A 100 -6.08 -9.14 -9.94
C ALA A 100 -6.95 -8.74 -8.74
N GLU A 101 -6.70 -9.32 -7.57
CA GLU A 101 -7.41 -8.97 -6.34
C GLU A 101 -7.04 -7.59 -5.80
N HIS A 102 -5.77 -7.21 -5.92
CA HIS A 102 -5.33 -5.86 -5.62
C HIS A 102 -6.04 -4.84 -6.52
N ILE A 103 -6.07 -5.06 -7.84
CA ILE A 103 -6.80 -4.19 -8.78
C ILE A 103 -8.29 -4.10 -8.42
N LYS A 104 -8.93 -5.20 -8.01
CA LYS A 104 -10.31 -5.20 -7.56
C LYS A 104 -10.51 -4.25 -6.35
N LYS A 105 -9.59 -4.27 -5.38
CA LYS A 105 -9.63 -3.37 -4.22
C LYS A 105 -9.46 -1.91 -4.63
N GLU A 106 -8.53 -1.61 -5.53
CA GLU A 106 -8.31 -0.25 -6.06
C GLU A 106 -9.56 0.31 -6.76
N VAL A 107 -10.19 -0.50 -7.62
CA VAL A 107 -11.41 -0.07 -8.34
C VAL A 107 -12.57 0.19 -7.36
N LEU A 108 -12.72 -0.66 -6.34
CA LEU A 108 -13.72 -0.45 -5.27
C LEU A 108 -13.41 0.80 -4.44
N ALA A 109 -12.14 1.04 -4.09
CA ALA A 109 -11.72 2.23 -3.38
C ALA A 109 -12.06 3.49 -4.20
N MET A 110 -11.77 3.49 -5.51
CA MET A 110 -12.11 4.59 -6.40
C MET A 110 -13.62 4.83 -6.49
N TYR A 111 -14.43 3.77 -6.53
CA TYR A 111 -15.89 3.88 -6.48
C TYR A 111 -16.36 4.51 -5.15
N SER A 112 -15.79 4.09 -4.03
CA SER A 112 -16.09 4.64 -2.70
C SER A 112 -15.78 6.15 -2.62
N ILE A 113 -14.65 6.59 -3.20
CA ILE A 113 -14.26 8.00 -3.26
C ILE A 113 -15.25 8.79 -4.13
N ARG A 114 -15.62 8.28 -5.31
CA ARG A 114 -16.62 8.96 -6.16
C ARG A 114 -17.95 9.12 -5.43
N LYS A 115 -18.43 8.05 -4.80
CA LYS A 115 -19.69 8.06 -4.03
C LYS A 115 -19.61 9.06 -2.89
N TYR A 116 -18.53 9.05 -2.11
CA TYR A 116 -18.30 10.01 -1.04
C TYR A 116 -18.28 11.45 -1.56
N ARG A 117 -17.57 11.72 -2.67
CA ARG A 117 -17.52 13.06 -3.28
C ARG A 117 -18.90 13.55 -3.69
N HIS A 118 -19.76 12.67 -4.21
CA HIS A 118 -21.14 13.03 -4.55
C HIS A 118 -21.97 13.33 -3.31
N LEU A 119 -21.96 12.44 -2.31
CA LEU A 119 -22.70 12.61 -1.05
C LEU A 119 -22.27 13.89 -0.32
N ARG A 120 -20.96 14.16 -0.24
CA ARG A 120 -20.44 15.37 0.37
C ARG A 120 -20.99 16.63 -0.30
N ARG A 121 -21.02 16.69 -1.64
CA ARG A 121 -21.60 17.84 -2.36
C ARG A 121 -23.10 17.97 -2.12
N ALA A 122 -23.82 16.85 -2.00
CA ALA A 122 -25.28 16.85 -1.83
C ALA A 122 -25.70 17.32 -0.42
N TYR A 123 -25.02 16.86 0.63
CA TYR A 123 -25.42 17.13 2.02
C TYR A 123 -24.67 18.30 2.67
N HIS A 124 -23.47 18.65 2.18
CA HIS A 124 -22.63 19.72 2.74
C HIS A 124 -22.24 20.77 1.67
N PRO A 125 -23.22 21.44 1.02
CA PRO A 125 -22.91 22.40 -0.05
C PRO A 125 -22.21 23.67 0.47
N ASN A 126 -22.45 24.07 1.73
CA ASN A 126 -21.94 25.31 2.33
C ASN A 126 -20.75 25.08 3.27
N GLU A 127 -20.25 23.85 3.37
CA GLU A 127 -19.07 23.54 4.17
C GLU A 127 -17.82 23.91 3.38
N ALA A 128 -17.00 24.81 3.93
CA ALA A 128 -15.70 25.15 3.35
C ALA A 128 -14.85 23.88 3.13
N PRO A 129 -13.89 23.88 2.19
CA PRO A 129 -12.90 22.81 2.12
C PRO A 129 -12.30 22.61 3.52
N ARG A 130 -12.27 21.37 4.02
CA ARG A 130 -11.63 21.10 5.31
C ARG A 130 -10.18 21.55 5.21
N GLU A 131 -9.84 22.56 5.99
CA GLU A 131 -8.48 23.03 6.10
C GLU A 131 -7.66 21.95 6.81
N PHE A 132 -6.46 21.69 6.29
CA PHE A 132 -5.50 20.86 7.00
C PHE A 132 -4.98 21.69 8.15
N HIS A 133 -5.63 21.62 9.31
CA HIS A 133 -5.12 22.24 10.51
C HIS A 133 -3.76 21.65 10.84
N GLU A 134 -2.76 22.51 11.03
CA GLU A 134 -1.38 22.13 11.31
C GLU A 134 -1.24 21.31 12.61
N ASP A 135 -2.28 21.30 13.45
CA ASP A 135 -2.38 20.48 14.66
C ASP A 135 -2.28 18.96 14.38
N PHE A 136 -2.64 18.51 13.16
CA PHE A 136 -2.45 17.10 12.74
C PHE A 136 -1.07 16.84 12.11
N ALA A 137 -0.35 17.90 11.73
CA ALA A 137 1.00 17.77 11.23
C ALA A 137 1.93 17.42 12.41
N LEU A 138 2.77 16.39 12.23
CA LEU A 138 3.76 16.05 13.25
C LEU A 138 4.59 17.29 13.58
N PRO A 139 4.87 17.56 14.87
CA PRO A 139 5.77 18.65 15.28
C PRO A 139 7.06 18.57 14.46
N GLU A 140 7.61 19.73 14.08
CA GLU A 140 8.83 19.80 13.25
C GLU A 140 9.96 18.93 13.82
N ASP A 141 10.05 18.79 15.15
CA ASP A 141 11.01 17.93 15.86
C ASP A 141 10.92 16.42 15.53
N LYS A 142 9.81 15.96 14.96
CA LYS A 142 9.56 14.55 14.61
C LYS A 142 9.54 14.30 13.11
N ARG A 143 9.78 15.33 12.29
CA ARG A 143 9.95 15.19 10.84
C ARG A 143 11.41 14.86 10.58
N VAL A 144 11.66 13.59 10.29
CA VAL A 144 12.99 13.02 10.02
C VAL A 144 13.44 13.37 8.61
#